data_AF-A0A3S3NFL9-F1
#
_entry.id   AF-A0A3S3NFL9-F1
#
_cell.length_a   1.000
_cell.length_b   1.000
_cell.length_c   1.000
_cell.angle_alpha   90.00
_cell.angle_beta   90.00
_cell.angle_gamma   90.00
#
_symmetry.space_group_name_H-M   'P 1'
#
loop_
_entity.id
_entity.type
_entity.pdbx_description
1 polymer ?
#
loop_
_entity_poly.entity_id
_entity_poly.type
_entity_poly.pdbx_seq_one_letter_code
_entity_poly.pdbx_strand_id
1 'polypeptide(L)'
;MWKNSLSEDQQRAATGYFNVIHRHSESGMDICTAANTDHVVTTKSSNQHDLYMVPFSQEYRPFLTKAAELLQKAGELSDSPSLKRLLKTKAEAFLSNDYYDSDIAWMELATFEAFIGIRDDMATSQLKLFGDHLQVLEKNLPLDDMYKSKDVVAAPIRVIRLVYNAGVLYEIDRNSIQKIPQAYYLFALGFQTLSGPELSHNRNQSVLIAPYSILIKSHQATARLRRRKEEEGGREKEKEKIFQELLPKSLEKSMYVSFLAGCFRSIRFGLEEAHGKGQALQFNWLFENGAFVLHSDETFFVDFTKVEGAVESLSREILTIQAKGDKAAAKLLLQEYGKMTSPLRVAMEKLEKVQVPVDIAPIFGTVDKLLNKNH
;
A
#
# COMPACT_ATOMS: atom_id res chain seq x y z
N MET A 1 14.87 -0.18 32.53
CA MET A 1 13.62 -0.34 31.74
C MET A 1 13.30 -1.83 31.68
N TRP A 2 12.05 -2.23 31.93
CA TRP A 2 11.60 -3.63 32.03
C TRP A 2 12.13 -4.55 30.92
N LYS A 3 12.16 -4.09 29.67
CA LYS A 3 12.73 -4.87 28.55
C LYS A 3 14.15 -5.37 28.82
N ASN A 4 15.00 -4.57 29.47
CA ASN A 4 16.39 -4.93 29.72
C ASN A 4 16.56 -6.01 30.80
N SER A 5 15.49 -6.35 31.53
CA SER A 5 15.49 -7.46 32.50
C SER A 5 15.07 -8.80 31.86
N LEU A 6 14.70 -8.80 30.59
CA LEU A 6 14.23 -9.99 29.86
C LEU A 6 15.39 -10.67 29.13
N SER A 7 15.30 -11.99 28.91
CA SER A 7 16.22 -12.71 28.01
C SER A 7 16.10 -12.18 26.58
N GLU A 8 17.09 -12.40 25.72
CA GLU A 8 17.04 -11.93 24.32
C GLU A 8 15.79 -12.43 23.57
N ASP A 9 15.38 -13.68 23.80
CA ASP A 9 14.15 -14.24 23.22
C ASP A 9 12.90 -13.52 23.72
N GLN A 10 12.85 -13.23 25.02
CA GLN A 10 11.75 -12.49 25.62
C GLN A 10 11.73 -11.03 25.18
N GLN A 11 12.89 -10.41 24.94
CA GLN A 11 12.98 -9.06 24.38
C GLN A 11 12.44 -9.03 22.96
N ARG A 12 12.82 -10.00 22.11
CA ARG A 12 12.28 -10.15 20.75
C ARG A 12 10.77 -10.33 20.78
N ALA A 13 10.26 -11.22 21.63
CA ALA A 13 8.84 -11.45 21.81
C ALA A 13 8.09 -10.20 22.29
N ALA A 14 8.65 -9.44 23.25
CA ALA A 14 8.08 -8.20 23.78
C ALA A 14 8.00 -7.07 22.75
N THR A 15 8.88 -7.10 21.74
CA THR A 15 8.87 -6.16 20.60
C THR A 15 8.20 -6.73 19.35
N GLY A 16 7.69 -7.96 19.42
CA GLY A 16 7.01 -8.63 18.33
C GLY A 16 5.54 -8.23 18.22
N TYR A 17 4.91 -8.56 17.08
CA TYR A 17 3.55 -8.14 16.76
C TYR A 17 2.44 -8.92 17.48
N PHE A 18 2.72 -10.14 17.96
CA PHE A 18 1.70 -11.08 18.44
C PHE A 18 1.76 -11.34 19.96
N ASN A 19 2.23 -10.34 20.71
CA ASN A 19 2.17 -10.33 22.18
C ASN A 19 1.60 -8.98 22.67
N VAL A 20 0.73 -9.01 23.66
CA VAL A 20 0.22 -7.82 24.35
C VAL A 20 1.04 -7.61 25.62
N ILE A 21 1.42 -6.36 25.89
CA ILE A 21 2.10 -5.99 27.13
C ILE A 21 1.05 -5.48 28.11
N HIS A 22 0.91 -6.16 29.23
CA HIS A 22 0.00 -5.81 30.32
C HIS A 22 0.77 -5.31 31.53
N ARG A 23 0.06 -4.61 32.40
CA ARG A 23 0.57 -4.17 33.69
C ARG A 23 -0.18 -4.87 34.83
N HIS A 24 0.55 -5.42 35.80
CA HIS A 24 -0.08 -6.13 36.93
C HIS A 24 -0.96 -5.21 37.78
N SER A 25 -0.65 -3.91 37.85
CA SER A 25 -1.46 -2.94 38.58
C SER A 25 -2.79 -2.57 37.90
N GLU A 26 -2.97 -2.87 36.60
CA GLU A 26 -4.18 -2.51 35.84
C GLU A 26 -5.23 -3.64 35.83
N SER A 27 -4.84 -4.88 36.11
CA SER A 27 -5.75 -6.05 36.12
C SER A 27 -6.73 -6.08 37.31
N GLY A 28 -6.59 -5.17 38.28
CA GLY A 28 -7.49 -5.04 39.43
C GLY A 28 -8.62 -4.01 39.27
N MET A 29 -8.70 -3.29 38.15
CA MET A 29 -9.63 -2.15 38.01
C MET A 29 -10.99 -2.50 37.38
N ASP A 30 -11.16 -3.73 36.86
CA ASP A 30 -12.39 -4.20 36.17
C ASP A 30 -13.18 -5.27 36.94
N ILE A 31 -13.17 -5.26 38.28
CA ILE A 31 -14.10 -6.07 39.09
C ILE A 31 -15.03 -5.16 39.87
N CYS A 32 -16.07 -4.69 39.19
CA CYS A 32 -17.31 -4.23 39.81
C CYS A 32 -18.49 -4.92 39.12
N THR A 33 -18.65 -6.23 39.33
CA THR A 33 -19.96 -6.88 39.51
C THR A 33 -19.80 -8.33 39.93
N ALA A 34 -20.70 -8.76 40.84
CA ALA A 34 -20.96 -10.10 41.35
C ALA A 34 -20.09 -10.60 42.52
N ALA A 35 -20.69 -10.52 43.71
CA ALA A 35 -20.29 -11.19 44.93
C ALA A 35 -20.34 -12.72 44.79
N ASN A 36 -19.27 -13.42 45.15
CA ASN A 36 -19.26 -14.36 46.27
C ASN A 36 -17.85 -14.89 46.53
N THR A 37 -17.59 -15.12 47.81
CA THR A 37 -16.37 -15.60 48.45
C THR A 37 -15.83 -16.91 47.87
N ASP A 38 -14.52 -16.96 47.59
CA ASP A 38 -13.61 -17.91 48.23
C ASP A 38 -12.15 -17.57 47.96
N HIS A 39 -11.32 -17.83 48.97
CA HIS A 39 -9.93 -17.44 49.11
C HIS A 39 -9.02 -17.83 47.94
N VAL A 40 -8.44 -16.84 47.25
CA VAL A 40 -7.20 -17.01 46.50
C VAL A 40 -6.11 -16.18 47.17
N VAL A 41 -5.21 -16.87 47.87
CA VAL A 41 -3.95 -16.30 48.35
C VAL A 41 -3.08 -16.02 47.12
N THR A 42 -3.07 -14.79 46.63
CA THR A 42 -2.06 -14.34 45.67
C THR A 42 -0.76 -14.12 46.44
N THR A 43 0.15 -15.09 46.34
CA THR A 43 1.55 -14.90 46.68
C THR A 43 2.10 -13.76 45.81
N LYS A 44 2.32 -12.59 46.42
CA LYS A 44 3.05 -11.48 45.80
C LYS A 44 4.48 -11.93 45.52
N SER A 45 4.70 -12.46 44.33
CA SER A 45 6.02 -12.52 43.72
C SER A 45 6.54 -11.08 43.60
N SER A 46 7.62 -10.78 44.29
CA SER A 46 8.35 -9.53 44.21
C SER A 46 9.08 -9.43 42.87
N ASN A 47 8.35 -9.26 41.77
CA ASN A 47 8.95 -8.92 40.49
C ASN A 47 9.20 -7.40 40.45
N GLN A 48 10.46 -7.02 40.23
CA GLN A 48 10.95 -5.64 40.22
C GLN A 48 10.35 -4.78 39.09
N HIS A 49 9.50 -5.36 38.26
CA HIS A 49 8.87 -4.73 37.11
C HIS A 49 7.39 -5.11 37.01
N ASP A 50 6.55 -4.09 36.81
CA ASP A 50 5.09 -4.17 36.83
C ASP A 50 4.48 -4.67 35.49
N LEU A 51 5.30 -5.08 34.52
CA LEU A 51 4.86 -5.43 33.17
C LEU A 51 5.06 -6.92 32.88
N TYR A 52 4.14 -7.51 32.10
CA TYR A 52 4.23 -8.89 31.62
C TYR A 52 3.66 -9.04 30.20
N MET A 53 4.00 -10.13 29.52
CA MET A 53 3.53 -10.44 28.17
C MET A 53 2.41 -11.47 28.20
N VAL A 54 1.39 -11.27 27.36
CA VAL A 54 0.35 -12.27 27.07
C VAL A 54 0.35 -12.55 25.56
N PRO A 55 0.46 -13.81 25.13
CA PRO A 55 0.32 -14.17 23.72
C PRO A 55 -1.03 -13.73 23.15
N PHE A 56 -1.07 -13.22 21.92
CA PHE A 56 -2.32 -12.81 21.26
C PHE A 56 -3.36 -13.94 21.22
N SER A 57 -2.93 -15.18 20.98
CA SER A 57 -3.81 -16.36 20.98
C SER A 57 -4.49 -16.65 22.33
N GLN A 58 -3.92 -16.16 23.43
CA GLN A 58 -4.49 -16.26 24.77
C GLN A 58 -5.37 -15.05 25.06
N GLU A 59 -4.86 -13.84 24.80
CA GLU A 59 -5.59 -12.58 25.03
C GLU A 59 -6.93 -12.56 24.30
N TYR A 60 -6.94 -12.92 23.02
CA TYR A 60 -8.12 -12.83 22.15
C TYR A 60 -8.74 -14.20 21.85
N ARG A 61 -8.49 -15.20 22.72
CA ARG A 61 -8.83 -16.61 22.46
C ARG A 61 -10.27 -16.84 21.98
N PRO A 62 -11.33 -16.25 22.56
CA PRO A 62 -12.69 -16.49 22.10
C PRO A 62 -12.91 -16.06 20.64
N PHE A 63 -12.40 -14.87 20.27
CA PHE A 63 -12.53 -14.33 18.91
C PHE A 63 -11.68 -15.13 17.92
N LEU A 64 -10.44 -15.44 18.28
CA LEU A 64 -9.50 -16.19 17.45
C LEU A 64 -9.95 -17.63 17.22
N THR A 65 -10.57 -18.26 18.22
CA THR A 65 -11.20 -19.58 18.06
C THR A 65 -12.31 -19.53 17.04
N LYS A 66 -13.18 -18.51 17.12
CA LYS A 66 -14.27 -18.39 16.16
C LYS A 66 -13.77 -18.10 14.74
N ALA A 67 -12.77 -17.25 14.60
CA ALA A 67 -12.13 -16.95 13.33
C ALA A 67 -11.47 -18.21 12.73
N ALA A 68 -10.75 -19.00 13.55
CA ALA A 68 -10.12 -20.24 13.12
C ALA A 68 -11.15 -21.26 12.59
N GLU A 69 -12.27 -21.46 13.27
CA GLU A 69 -13.36 -22.32 12.80
C GLU A 69 -13.88 -21.90 11.42
N LEU A 70 -14.09 -20.58 11.22
CA LEU A 70 -14.60 -20.05 9.96
C LEU A 70 -13.59 -20.19 8.82
N LEU A 71 -12.31 -19.94 9.10
CA LEU A 71 -11.23 -20.13 8.15
C LEU A 71 -11.09 -21.60 7.73
N GLN A 72 -11.19 -22.54 8.67
CA GLN A 72 -11.18 -23.98 8.34
C GLN A 72 -12.33 -24.36 7.41
N LYS A 73 -13.56 -23.95 7.75
CA LYS A 73 -14.74 -24.19 6.90
C LYS A 73 -14.60 -23.57 5.51
N ALA A 74 -14.09 -22.34 5.43
CA ALA A 74 -13.81 -21.69 4.15
C ALA A 74 -12.74 -22.43 3.33
N GLY A 75 -11.72 -22.99 4.01
CA GLY A 75 -10.70 -23.84 3.41
C GLY A 75 -11.28 -25.12 2.80
N GLU A 76 -12.20 -25.79 3.50
CA GLU A 76 -12.88 -27.00 3.02
C GLU A 76 -13.69 -26.75 1.73
N LEU A 77 -14.34 -25.58 1.64
CA LEU A 77 -15.15 -25.17 0.50
C LEU A 77 -14.34 -24.62 -0.69
N SER A 78 -13.03 -24.38 -0.52
CA SER A 78 -12.18 -23.82 -1.57
C SER A 78 -11.66 -24.89 -2.52
N ASP A 79 -11.89 -24.72 -3.82
CA ASP A 79 -11.29 -25.53 -4.88
C ASP A 79 -9.82 -25.16 -5.17
N SER A 80 -9.38 -23.97 -4.76
CA SER A 80 -7.99 -23.52 -4.93
C SER A 80 -7.07 -24.16 -3.87
N PRO A 81 -6.05 -24.95 -4.26
CA PRO A 81 -5.14 -25.59 -3.30
C PRO A 81 -4.34 -24.59 -2.47
N SER A 82 -3.91 -23.47 -3.07
CA SER A 82 -3.15 -22.44 -2.36
C SER A 82 -4.01 -21.70 -1.34
N LEU A 83 -5.24 -21.31 -1.72
CA LEU A 83 -6.17 -20.66 -0.79
C LEU A 83 -6.55 -21.58 0.37
N LYS A 84 -6.81 -22.87 0.08
CA LYS A 84 -7.07 -23.89 1.09
C LYS A 84 -5.90 -24.01 2.08
N ARG A 85 -4.65 -24.00 1.59
CA ARG A 85 -3.45 -24.03 2.45
C ARG A 85 -3.40 -22.83 3.38
N LEU A 86 -3.53 -21.61 2.86
CA LEU A 86 -3.51 -20.39 3.67
C LEU A 86 -4.60 -20.39 4.75
N LEU A 87 -5.84 -20.66 4.37
CA LEU A 87 -6.96 -20.59 5.32
C LEU A 87 -6.75 -21.58 6.47
N LYS A 88 -6.27 -22.79 6.17
CA LYS A 88 -5.94 -23.80 7.17
C LYS A 88 -4.79 -23.36 8.09
N THR A 89 -3.65 -22.95 7.53
CA THR A 89 -2.47 -22.59 8.33
C THR A 89 -2.69 -21.31 9.13
N LYS A 90 -3.50 -20.36 8.63
CA LYS A 90 -3.89 -19.15 9.38
C LYS A 90 -4.82 -19.46 10.54
N ALA A 91 -5.75 -20.41 10.38
CA ALA A 91 -6.59 -20.88 11.48
C ALA A 91 -5.76 -21.52 12.60
N GLU A 92 -4.76 -22.33 12.23
CA GLU A 92 -3.84 -22.95 13.19
C GLU A 92 -2.99 -21.88 13.92
N ALA A 93 -2.48 -20.88 13.18
CA ALA A 93 -1.69 -19.78 13.75
C ALA A 93 -2.45 -18.94 14.79
N PHE A 94 -3.74 -18.69 14.56
CA PHE A 94 -4.60 -18.00 15.54
C PHE A 94 -4.69 -18.71 16.89
N LEU A 95 -4.56 -20.04 16.90
CA LEU A 95 -4.64 -20.84 18.12
C LEU A 95 -3.26 -21.09 18.74
N SER A 96 -2.22 -21.24 17.92
CA SER A 96 -0.86 -21.56 18.36
C SER A 96 -0.03 -20.34 18.73
N ASN A 97 -0.38 -19.15 18.23
CA ASN A 97 0.45 -17.94 18.25
C ASN A 97 1.74 -18.03 17.41
N ASP A 98 1.89 -19.09 16.60
CA ASP A 98 2.98 -19.24 15.64
C ASP A 98 2.47 -18.99 14.23
N TYR A 99 2.89 -17.87 13.65
CA TYR A 99 2.40 -17.39 12.37
C TYR A 99 3.32 -17.78 11.21
N TYR A 100 4.48 -18.41 11.45
CA TYR A 100 5.50 -18.58 10.43
C TYR A 100 5.00 -19.30 9.17
N ASP A 101 4.43 -20.51 9.30
CA ASP A 101 3.92 -21.26 8.14
C ASP A 101 2.71 -20.58 7.50
N SER A 102 1.87 -19.93 8.31
CA SER A 102 0.76 -19.12 7.81
C SER A 102 1.24 -17.94 7.00
N ASP A 103 2.35 -17.32 7.39
CA ASP A 103 2.95 -16.17 6.73
C ASP A 103 3.70 -16.61 5.47
N ILE A 104 4.26 -17.82 5.40
CA ILE A 104 4.74 -18.41 4.14
C ILE A 104 3.56 -18.66 3.18
N ALA A 105 2.52 -19.37 3.64
CA ALA A 105 1.32 -19.67 2.85
C ALA A 105 0.58 -18.39 2.41
N TRP A 106 0.68 -17.36 3.24
CA TRP A 106 0.19 -16.04 2.96
C TRP A 106 1.14 -15.26 2.07
N MET A 107 2.46 -15.39 2.12
CA MET A 107 3.36 -14.74 1.16
C MET A 107 3.18 -15.32 -0.24
N GLU A 108 2.67 -16.53 -0.34
CA GLU A 108 2.15 -17.11 -1.58
C GLU A 108 0.84 -16.42 -2.06
N LEU A 109 0.20 -15.55 -1.24
CA LEU A 109 -1.14 -14.95 -1.44
C LEU A 109 -1.38 -13.45 -1.02
N ALA A 110 -0.51 -12.77 -0.26
CA ALA A 110 -0.41 -11.36 0.25
C ALA A 110 -1.33 -10.83 1.42
N THR A 111 -0.82 -9.84 2.21
CA THR A 111 -1.45 -8.79 3.11
C THR A 111 -2.19 -9.13 4.47
N PHE A 112 -1.89 -8.60 5.70
CA PHE A 112 -2.72 -8.78 6.94
C PHE A 112 -3.80 -7.71 6.95
N GLU A 113 -4.64 -7.87 5.95
CA GLU A 113 -5.75 -7.05 5.52
C GLU A 113 -6.54 -8.03 4.67
N ALA A 114 -7.82 -8.23 5.01
CA ALA A 114 -8.62 -9.13 4.22
C ALA A 114 -9.23 -8.32 3.08
N PHE A 115 -8.91 -8.67 1.85
CA PHE A 115 -9.68 -8.25 0.68
C PHE A 115 -10.33 -9.48 0.06
N ILE A 116 -11.64 -9.57 0.19
CA ILE A 116 -12.43 -10.61 -0.46
C ILE A 116 -12.99 -9.98 -1.72
N GLY A 117 -12.64 -10.55 -2.88
CA GLY A 117 -13.12 -10.07 -4.15
C GLY A 117 -13.33 -11.20 -5.15
N ILE A 118 -14.17 -10.94 -6.13
CA ILE A 118 -14.38 -11.83 -7.27
C ILE A 118 -13.44 -11.38 -8.37
N ARG A 119 -12.59 -12.28 -8.86
CA ARG A 119 -11.66 -11.98 -9.96
C ARG A 119 -12.43 -11.66 -11.24
N ASP A 120 -12.03 -10.58 -11.91
CA ASP A 120 -12.45 -10.25 -13.27
C ASP A 120 -11.40 -10.80 -14.26
N ASP A 121 -11.72 -11.90 -14.92
CA ASP A 121 -10.79 -12.58 -15.82
C ASP A 121 -10.50 -11.79 -17.10
N MET A 122 -11.47 -11.04 -17.61
CA MET A 122 -11.31 -10.23 -18.81
C MET A 122 -10.36 -9.06 -18.53
N ALA A 123 -10.63 -8.29 -17.47
CA ALA A 123 -9.79 -7.16 -17.08
C ALA A 123 -8.39 -7.64 -16.62
N THR A 124 -8.31 -8.76 -15.90
CA THR A 124 -7.02 -9.37 -15.53
C THR A 124 -6.19 -9.74 -16.76
N SER A 125 -6.81 -10.33 -17.79
CA SER A 125 -6.11 -10.72 -19.01
C SER A 125 -5.61 -9.50 -19.79
N GLN A 126 -6.37 -8.41 -19.81
CA GLN A 126 -5.94 -7.14 -20.43
C GLN A 126 -4.68 -6.57 -19.76
N LEU A 127 -4.54 -6.71 -18.43
CA LEU A 127 -3.37 -6.23 -17.71
C LEU A 127 -2.12 -7.12 -17.84
N LYS A 128 -2.25 -8.35 -18.37
CA LYS A 128 -1.10 -9.23 -18.63
C LYS A 128 -0.08 -8.55 -19.56
N LEU A 129 -0.56 -7.72 -20.48
CA LEU A 129 0.26 -6.95 -21.42
C LEU A 129 1.35 -6.12 -20.71
N PHE A 130 1.06 -5.53 -19.54
CA PHE A 130 2.06 -4.79 -18.76
C PHE A 130 3.19 -5.68 -18.25
N GLY A 131 2.85 -6.90 -17.82
CA GLY A 131 3.84 -7.90 -17.39
C GLY A 131 4.71 -8.38 -18.56
N ASP A 132 4.09 -8.64 -19.72
CA ASP A 132 4.78 -9.11 -20.92
C ASP A 132 5.78 -8.09 -21.48
N HIS A 133 5.60 -6.80 -21.17
CA HIS A 133 6.46 -5.70 -21.64
C HIS A 133 7.31 -5.04 -20.56
N LEU A 134 7.37 -5.63 -19.36
CA LEU A 134 8.11 -5.06 -18.22
C LEU A 134 9.60 -4.81 -18.55
N GLN A 135 10.23 -5.71 -19.30
CA GLN A 135 11.64 -5.55 -19.68
C GLN A 135 11.88 -4.36 -20.62
N VAL A 136 10.88 -4.05 -21.46
CA VAL A 136 10.94 -2.88 -22.35
C VAL A 136 10.75 -1.60 -21.54
N LEU A 137 9.83 -1.59 -20.56
CA LEU A 137 9.65 -0.47 -19.63
C LEU A 137 10.96 -0.18 -18.89
N GLU A 138 11.62 -1.23 -18.38
CA GLU A 138 12.86 -1.10 -17.62
C GLU A 138 13.98 -0.43 -18.41
N LYS A 139 14.22 -0.92 -19.63
CA LYS A 139 15.28 -0.40 -20.50
C LYS A 139 15.10 1.08 -20.82
N ASN A 140 13.86 1.58 -20.78
CA ASN A 140 13.50 2.94 -21.14
C ASN A 140 13.25 3.87 -19.96
N LEU A 141 13.40 3.40 -18.71
CA LEU A 141 13.28 4.25 -17.53
C LEU A 141 14.21 5.47 -17.58
N PRO A 142 13.80 6.62 -17.01
CA PRO A 142 14.62 7.81 -16.83
C PRO A 142 15.69 7.68 -15.76
N LEU A 143 16.55 6.71 -15.96
CA LEU A 143 17.61 6.33 -15.06
C LEU A 143 18.87 5.97 -15.86
N ASP A 144 20.04 6.14 -15.26
CA ASP A 144 21.31 5.72 -15.86
C ASP A 144 21.35 4.19 -16.00
N ASP A 145 21.94 3.69 -17.08
CA ASP A 145 21.94 2.27 -17.42
C ASP A 145 22.59 1.39 -16.34
N MET A 146 23.53 1.95 -15.56
CA MET A 146 24.18 1.24 -14.46
C MET A 146 23.21 0.85 -13.33
N TYR A 147 22.06 1.52 -13.21
CA TYR A 147 21.07 1.25 -12.18
C TYR A 147 19.88 0.42 -12.70
N LYS A 148 19.80 0.16 -14.02
CA LYS A 148 18.72 -0.64 -14.62
C LYS A 148 18.97 -2.12 -14.43
N SER A 149 17.91 -2.88 -14.19
CA SER A 149 17.92 -4.34 -14.13
C SER A 149 18.17 -4.95 -15.50
N LYS A 150 19.00 -5.99 -15.51
CA LYS A 150 19.20 -6.82 -16.70
C LYS A 150 17.99 -7.72 -16.96
N ASP A 151 17.44 -8.31 -15.90
CA ASP A 151 16.33 -9.24 -15.94
C ASP A 151 15.23 -8.79 -14.99
N VAL A 152 13.99 -8.80 -15.46
CA VAL A 152 12.82 -8.38 -14.71
C VAL A 152 11.78 -9.49 -14.72
N VAL A 153 11.11 -9.68 -13.59
CA VAL A 153 10.03 -10.66 -13.44
C VAL A 153 8.76 -9.92 -13.05
N ALA A 154 7.71 -10.10 -13.85
CA ALA A 154 6.42 -9.49 -13.56
C ALA A 154 5.73 -10.21 -12.41
N ALA A 155 5.32 -9.45 -11.39
CA ALA A 155 4.37 -9.96 -10.41
C ALA A 155 3.01 -10.19 -11.10
N PRO A 156 2.24 -11.23 -10.71
CA PRO A 156 0.93 -11.46 -11.29
C PRO A 156 -0.04 -10.31 -10.96
N ILE A 157 -0.50 -9.59 -11.98
CA ILE A 157 -1.54 -8.56 -11.81
C ILE A 157 -2.92 -9.24 -11.82
N ARG A 158 -3.80 -8.83 -10.90
CA ARG A 158 -5.18 -9.32 -10.80
C ARG A 158 -6.14 -8.14 -10.65
N VAL A 159 -7.22 -8.17 -11.42
CA VAL A 159 -8.35 -7.26 -11.24
C VAL A 159 -9.44 -8.00 -10.48
N ILE A 160 -9.87 -7.41 -9.36
CA ILE A 160 -10.94 -7.98 -8.54
C ILE A 160 -12.05 -6.96 -8.37
N ARG A 161 -13.29 -7.44 -8.35
CA ARG A 161 -14.42 -6.70 -7.82
C ARG A 161 -14.47 -6.95 -6.32
N LEU A 162 -14.26 -5.90 -5.54
CA LEU A 162 -14.30 -5.99 -4.08
C LEU A 162 -15.69 -6.39 -3.59
N VAL A 163 -15.72 -7.41 -2.72
CA VAL A 163 -16.93 -7.90 -2.02
C VAL A 163 -16.90 -7.49 -0.55
N TYR A 164 -15.73 -7.53 0.07
CA TYR A 164 -15.52 -7.16 1.47
C TYR A 164 -14.08 -6.75 1.71
N ASN A 165 -13.85 -5.81 2.63
CA ASN A 165 -12.54 -5.64 3.24
C ASN A 165 -12.63 -5.54 4.78
N ALA A 166 -11.56 -5.94 5.46
CA ALA A 166 -11.42 -5.81 6.91
C ALA A 166 -9.95 -5.68 7.33
N GLY A 167 -9.72 -5.13 8.52
CA GLY A 167 -8.40 -4.83 9.05
C GLY A 167 -8.12 -3.33 9.07
N VAL A 168 -6.85 -2.94 9.08
CA VAL A 168 -6.36 -1.57 9.36
C VAL A 168 -7.03 -0.49 8.49
N LEU A 169 -7.46 -0.80 7.26
CA LEU A 169 -8.17 0.16 6.39
C LEU A 169 -9.65 0.38 6.74
N TYR A 170 -10.30 -0.54 7.46
CA TYR A 170 -11.72 -0.39 7.86
C TYR A 170 -11.89 0.56 9.06
N GLU A 171 -10.92 0.62 9.97
CA GLU A 171 -10.97 1.52 11.14
C GLU A 171 -10.61 2.97 10.81
N ILE A 172 -9.82 3.21 9.75
CA ILE A 172 -9.44 4.57 9.30
C ILE A 172 -10.66 5.39 8.85
N ASP A 173 -11.70 4.71 8.38
CA ASP A 173 -12.90 5.34 7.82
C ASP A 173 -14.01 5.58 8.87
N ARG A 174 -14.00 4.88 10.01
CA ARG A 174 -15.00 5.08 11.07
C ARG A 174 -14.61 6.10 12.14
N ASN A 175 -13.35 6.16 12.51
CA ASN A 175 -12.87 7.00 13.60
C ASN A 175 -11.63 7.78 13.14
N SER A 176 -11.83 8.94 12.52
CA SER A 176 -10.73 9.89 12.41
C SER A 176 -10.13 10.14 13.81
N ILE A 177 -8.80 10.04 13.93
CA ILE A 177 -7.95 10.31 15.11
C ILE A 177 -7.62 9.07 15.96
N GLN A 178 -6.63 8.27 15.54
CA GLN A 178 -5.40 8.04 16.32
C GLN A 178 -4.30 7.31 15.51
N LYS A 179 -3.06 7.67 15.87
CA LYS A 179 -1.79 7.41 15.19
C LYS A 179 -1.26 5.99 15.44
N ILE A 180 -0.62 5.39 14.44
CA ILE A 180 0.60 4.58 14.66
C ILE A 180 1.65 4.95 13.60
N PRO A 181 2.92 5.18 13.99
CA PRO A 181 4.02 5.43 13.08
C PRO A 181 4.66 4.11 12.62
N GLN A 182 4.58 3.81 11.33
CA GLN A 182 5.61 3.02 10.64
C GLN A 182 6.11 3.80 9.42
N ALA A 183 7.12 4.62 9.72
CA ALA A 183 8.29 4.90 8.92
C ALA A 183 8.35 4.25 7.52
N TYR A 184 8.21 5.12 6.50
CA TYR A 184 8.83 5.03 5.17
C TYR A 184 8.51 3.79 4.33
N TYR A 185 7.42 3.75 3.55
CA TYR A 185 7.42 2.92 2.32
C TYR A 185 6.42 3.27 1.19
N LEU A 186 5.70 4.39 1.22
CA LEU A 186 4.54 4.58 0.33
C LEU A 186 4.71 5.58 -0.81
N PHE A 187 5.95 5.76 -1.28
CA PHE A 187 6.24 6.42 -2.55
C PHE A 187 6.87 5.48 -3.61
N ALA A 188 6.98 4.17 -3.29
CA ALA A 188 7.83 3.24 -4.03
C ALA A 188 7.13 1.97 -4.58
N LEU A 189 5.83 1.75 -4.38
CA LEU A 189 5.21 0.46 -4.77
C LEU A 189 4.84 0.32 -6.26
N GLY A 190 5.30 1.23 -7.11
CA GLY A 190 5.41 0.98 -8.55
C GLY A 190 6.80 0.54 -9.00
N PHE A 191 7.83 0.56 -8.15
CA PHE A 191 9.25 0.47 -8.56
C PHE A 191 9.96 -0.83 -8.21
N GLN A 192 9.37 -1.72 -7.40
CA GLN A 192 10.13 -2.83 -6.83
C GLN A 192 10.34 -4.04 -7.75
N THR A 193 9.84 -4.02 -8.98
CA THR A 193 10.15 -5.07 -9.97
C THR A 193 11.41 -4.78 -10.79
N LEU A 194 12.15 -3.70 -10.51
CA LEU A 194 13.11 -3.12 -11.44
C LEU A 194 14.39 -2.58 -10.74
N SER A 195 15.12 -3.37 -9.95
CA SER A 195 16.60 -3.21 -9.73
C SER A 195 17.24 -4.33 -8.88
N GLY A 196 18.05 -5.18 -9.53
CA GLY A 196 19.29 -5.79 -8.99
C GLY A 196 19.23 -6.93 -7.93
N PRO A 197 20.33 -7.71 -7.76
CA PRO A 197 20.31 -9.03 -7.11
C PRO A 197 20.37 -9.07 -5.57
N GLU A 198 20.56 -7.94 -4.88
CA GLU A 198 20.91 -7.92 -3.44
C GLU A 198 19.74 -7.62 -2.48
N LEU A 199 18.49 -7.59 -2.95
CA LEU A 199 17.29 -7.48 -2.10
C LEU A 199 16.28 -8.61 -2.37
N SER A 200 16.79 -9.84 -2.34
CA SER A 200 16.12 -11.07 -2.79
C SER A 200 14.94 -11.59 -1.94
N HIS A 201 14.44 -10.84 -0.94
CA HIS A 201 13.49 -11.36 0.06
C HIS A 201 12.08 -10.75 0.07
N ASN A 202 11.67 -9.97 -0.94
CA ASN A 202 10.29 -9.45 -0.95
C ASN A 202 9.66 -9.41 -2.36
N ARG A 203 9.55 -10.59 -2.99
CA ARG A 203 9.15 -10.74 -4.40
C ARG A 203 7.62 -10.82 -4.66
N ASN A 204 6.77 -10.77 -3.63
CA ASN A 204 5.31 -10.97 -3.78
C ASN A 204 4.44 -9.81 -3.22
N GLN A 205 4.92 -8.57 -3.27
CA GLN A 205 4.13 -7.40 -2.83
C GLN A 205 3.83 -6.50 -4.03
N SER A 206 2.70 -6.72 -4.69
CA SER A 206 2.25 -5.89 -5.80
C SER A 206 0.72 -5.91 -5.91
N VAL A 207 0.03 -5.34 -4.92
CA VAL A 207 -1.43 -5.18 -4.95
C VAL A 207 -1.78 -3.74 -4.59
N LEU A 208 -2.38 -3.03 -5.57
CA LEU A 208 -3.22 -1.81 -5.49
C LEU A 208 -2.72 -0.72 -4.52
N ILE A 209 -2.11 0.39 -4.96
CA ILE A 209 -2.71 1.51 -5.71
C ILE A 209 -1.57 2.25 -6.43
N ALA A 210 -1.67 2.35 -7.76
CA ALA A 210 -1.32 3.54 -8.54
C ALA A 210 -1.51 3.22 -10.02
N PRO A 211 -2.77 3.15 -10.53
CA PRO A 211 -2.99 3.07 -11.97
C PRO A 211 -2.20 4.17 -12.69
N TYR A 212 -2.11 5.37 -12.10
CA TYR A 212 -1.33 6.48 -12.65
C TYR A 212 0.18 6.26 -12.69
N SER A 213 0.82 5.57 -11.73
CA SER A 213 2.29 5.45 -11.74
C SER A 213 2.78 4.48 -12.81
N ILE A 214 2.05 3.37 -13.02
CA ILE A 214 2.31 2.44 -14.13
C ILE A 214 2.05 3.15 -15.46
N LEU A 215 0.91 3.85 -15.57
CA LEU A 215 0.52 4.56 -16.78
C LEU A 215 1.50 5.68 -17.14
N ILE A 216 1.96 6.45 -16.14
CA ILE A 216 2.97 7.50 -16.30
C ILE A 216 4.31 6.91 -16.71
N LYS A 217 4.75 5.77 -16.15
CA LYS A 217 5.97 5.09 -16.57
C LYS A 217 5.87 4.52 -17.98
N SER A 218 4.74 3.89 -18.31
CA SER A 218 4.46 3.42 -19.66
C SER A 218 4.50 4.59 -20.64
N HIS A 219 3.91 5.73 -20.28
CA HIS A 219 3.98 6.95 -21.08
C HIS A 219 5.41 7.50 -21.22
N GLN A 220 6.19 7.58 -20.13
CA GLN A 220 7.58 8.03 -20.18
C GLN A 220 8.46 7.14 -21.05
N ALA A 221 8.33 5.82 -20.89
CA ALA A 221 9.03 4.85 -21.71
C ALA A 221 8.67 5.05 -23.18
N THR A 222 7.38 5.28 -23.47
CA THR A 222 6.89 5.60 -24.83
C THR A 222 7.49 6.90 -25.36
N ALA A 223 7.41 8.00 -24.60
CA ALA A 223 7.90 9.31 -25.00
C ALA A 223 9.40 9.31 -25.30
N ARG A 224 10.18 8.52 -24.56
CA ARG A 224 11.62 8.34 -24.78
C ARG A 224 11.93 7.50 -26.01
N LEU A 225 11.18 6.44 -26.25
CA LEU A 225 11.29 5.65 -27.48
C LEU A 225 10.93 6.47 -28.72
N ARG A 226 9.88 7.32 -28.63
CA ARG A 226 9.52 8.26 -29.71
C ARG A 226 10.68 9.20 -30.05
N ARG A 227 11.35 9.76 -29.05
CA ARG A 227 12.55 10.60 -29.25
C ARG A 227 13.71 9.83 -29.87
N ARG A 228 14.04 8.63 -29.36
CA ARG A 228 15.11 7.79 -29.93
C ARG A 228 14.82 7.32 -31.36
N LYS A 229 13.55 7.15 -31.74
CA LYS A 229 13.15 6.84 -33.12
C LYS A 229 13.58 7.92 -34.11
N GLU A 230 13.48 9.19 -33.70
CA GLU A 230 13.87 10.34 -34.50
C GLU A 230 15.40 10.38 -34.70
N GLU A 231 16.15 9.70 -33.83
CA GLU A 231 17.61 9.64 -33.83
C GLU A 231 18.19 8.39 -34.54
N GLU A 232 17.56 7.20 -34.47
CA GLU A 232 18.25 5.93 -34.81
C GLU A 232 17.57 4.96 -35.83
N GLY A 233 16.30 5.14 -36.23
CA GLY A 233 15.68 4.41 -37.35
C GLY A 233 15.41 2.89 -37.22
N GLY A 234 14.22 2.43 -37.64
CA GLY A 234 13.93 1.03 -38.00
C GLY A 234 13.30 0.11 -36.93
N ARG A 235 14.05 -0.25 -35.87
CA ARG A 235 13.61 -1.22 -34.82
C ARG A 235 12.59 -0.66 -33.81
N GLU A 236 12.30 0.63 -33.88
CA GLU A 236 11.45 1.33 -32.91
C GLU A 236 9.94 1.24 -33.20
N LYS A 237 9.55 0.88 -34.43
CA LYS A 237 8.12 0.81 -34.82
C LYS A 237 7.36 -0.29 -34.08
N GLU A 238 8.01 -1.44 -33.86
CA GLU A 238 7.41 -2.57 -33.14
C GLU A 238 7.21 -2.24 -31.66
N LYS A 239 8.18 -1.57 -31.03
CA LYS A 239 8.06 -1.07 -29.65
C LYS A 239 6.96 -0.03 -29.52
N GLU A 240 6.88 0.95 -30.43
CA GLU A 240 5.80 1.95 -30.39
C GLU A 240 4.41 1.31 -30.50
N LYS A 241 4.25 0.27 -31.35
CA LYS A 241 2.98 -0.45 -31.47
C LYS A 241 2.57 -1.11 -30.15
N ILE A 242 3.51 -1.78 -29.49
CA ILE A 242 3.32 -2.36 -28.15
C ILE A 242 2.85 -1.29 -27.14
N PHE A 243 3.43 -0.09 -27.20
CA PHE A 243 3.04 1.00 -26.31
C PHE A 243 1.68 1.61 -26.64
N GLN A 244 1.29 1.68 -27.92
CA GLN A 244 -0.08 2.07 -28.30
C GLN A 244 -1.13 1.07 -27.82
N GLU A 245 -0.77 -0.21 -27.74
CA GLU A 245 -1.64 -1.25 -27.17
C GLU A 245 -1.75 -1.11 -25.64
N LEU A 246 -0.68 -0.71 -24.96
CA LEU A 246 -0.67 -0.44 -23.50
C LEU A 246 -1.38 0.87 -23.12
N LEU A 247 -1.14 1.92 -23.90
CA LEU A 247 -1.64 3.27 -23.68
C LEU A 247 -2.03 3.91 -25.02
N PRO A 248 -3.31 3.81 -25.42
CA PRO A 248 -3.79 4.50 -26.61
C PRO A 248 -3.55 6.01 -26.51
N LYS A 249 -3.08 6.64 -27.60
CA LYS A 249 -2.92 8.12 -27.69
C LYS A 249 -4.16 8.92 -27.27
N SER A 250 -5.36 8.37 -27.47
CA SER A 250 -6.61 9.00 -27.03
C SER A 250 -6.69 9.21 -25.52
N LEU A 251 -5.98 8.40 -24.72
CA LEU A 251 -5.99 8.48 -23.26
C LEU A 251 -4.93 9.44 -22.71
N GLU A 252 -3.91 9.78 -23.50
CA GLU A 252 -2.72 10.53 -23.07
C GLU A 252 -3.06 11.83 -22.32
N LYS A 253 -3.89 12.69 -22.93
CA LYS A 253 -4.31 13.95 -22.29
C LYS A 253 -5.20 13.71 -21.07
N SER A 254 -6.15 12.78 -21.19
CA SER A 254 -7.10 12.47 -20.12
C SER A 254 -6.41 11.91 -18.87
N MET A 255 -5.30 11.17 -19.03
CA MET A 255 -4.49 10.66 -17.94
C MET A 255 -3.94 11.79 -17.09
N TYR A 256 -3.30 12.79 -17.71
CA TYR A 256 -2.70 13.90 -16.97
C TYR A 256 -3.74 14.78 -16.28
N VAL A 257 -4.86 15.05 -16.94
CA VAL A 257 -5.97 15.82 -16.36
C VAL A 257 -6.57 15.07 -15.17
N SER A 258 -6.78 13.76 -15.30
CA SER A 258 -7.32 12.94 -14.21
C SER A 258 -6.31 12.79 -13.07
N PHE A 259 -5.02 12.72 -13.39
CA PHE A 259 -3.94 12.70 -12.40
C PHE A 259 -3.90 14.01 -11.58
N LEU A 260 -3.99 15.17 -12.23
CA LEU A 260 -4.07 16.48 -11.57
C LEU A 260 -5.25 16.53 -10.59
N ALA A 261 -6.46 16.12 -11.02
CA ALA A 261 -7.61 16.03 -10.13
C ALA A 261 -7.37 15.01 -8.98
N GLY A 262 -6.72 13.89 -9.29
CA GLY A 262 -6.34 12.85 -8.33
C GLY A 262 -5.36 13.33 -7.26
N CYS A 263 -4.46 14.28 -7.58
CA CYS A 263 -3.59 14.92 -6.60
C CYS A 263 -4.42 15.62 -5.53
N PHE A 264 -5.40 16.45 -5.92
CA PHE A 264 -6.26 17.15 -4.97
C PHE A 264 -7.06 16.20 -4.08
N ARG A 265 -7.63 15.14 -4.65
CA ARG A 265 -8.32 14.11 -3.87
C ARG A 265 -7.41 13.51 -2.80
N SER A 266 -6.20 13.11 -3.17
CA SER A 266 -5.29 12.38 -2.28
C SER A 266 -4.68 13.29 -1.21
N ILE A 267 -4.40 14.56 -1.52
CA ILE A 267 -3.86 15.53 -0.55
C ILE A 267 -4.84 15.80 0.59
N ARG A 268 -6.15 15.63 0.36
CA ARG A 268 -7.19 15.80 1.39
C ARG A 268 -7.17 14.72 2.48
N PHE A 269 -6.42 13.63 2.29
CA PHE A 269 -6.12 12.67 3.37
C PHE A 269 -5.11 13.24 4.39
N GLY A 270 -4.41 14.32 4.05
CA GLY A 270 -3.46 15.00 4.92
C GLY A 270 -2.00 14.74 4.55
N LEU A 271 -1.13 15.70 4.89
CA LEU A 271 0.31 15.64 4.57
C LEU A 271 1.16 14.87 5.61
N GLU A 272 0.51 14.39 6.67
CA GLU A 272 1.11 13.49 7.66
C GLU A 272 1.07 12.03 7.18
N GLU A 273 0.19 11.70 6.24
CA GLU A 273 0.09 10.41 5.59
C GLU A 273 0.94 10.38 4.30
N ALA A 274 1.49 9.22 3.98
CA ALA A 274 2.52 9.09 2.94
C ALA A 274 1.98 9.36 1.53
N HIS A 275 0.77 8.90 1.18
CA HIS A 275 0.13 9.17 -0.10
C HIS A 275 -0.17 10.66 -0.27
N GLY A 276 -0.79 11.31 0.72
CA GLY A 276 -1.08 12.74 0.68
C GLY A 276 0.19 13.58 0.51
N LYS A 277 1.24 13.27 1.28
CA LYS A 277 2.55 13.94 1.19
C LYS A 277 3.22 13.74 -0.17
N GLY A 278 3.18 12.51 -0.68
CA GLY A 278 3.74 12.17 -1.99
C GLY A 278 2.99 12.83 -3.15
N GLN A 279 1.68 13.03 -3.02
CA GLN A 279 0.85 13.70 -4.02
C GLN A 279 1.09 15.21 -4.01
N ALA A 280 1.30 15.82 -2.84
CA ALA A 280 1.76 17.20 -2.75
C ALA A 280 3.12 17.39 -3.43
N LEU A 281 4.06 16.45 -3.22
CA LEU A 281 5.37 16.48 -3.88
C LEU A 281 5.25 16.48 -5.41
N GLN A 282 4.46 15.55 -5.97
CA GLN A 282 4.24 15.46 -7.41
C GLN A 282 3.60 16.72 -7.95
N PHE A 283 2.54 17.19 -7.30
CA PHE A 283 1.87 18.42 -7.72
C PHE A 283 2.82 19.61 -7.72
N ASN A 284 3.55 19.84 -6.63
CA ASN A 284 4.42 21.00 -6.48
C ASN A 284 5.58 20.97 -7.49
N TRP A 285 6.19 19.81 -7.74
CA TRP A 285 7.23 19.66 -8.76
C TRP A 285 6.69 19.98 -10.17
N LEU A 286 5.53 19.40 -10.52
CA LEU A 286 4.91 19.64 -11.83
C LEU A 286 4.45 21.09 -11.99
N PHE A 287 3.97 21.72 -10.92
CA PHE A 287 3.60 23.13 -10.91
C PHE A 287 4.83 24.04 -11.11
N GLU A 288 5.91 23.81 -10.37
CA GLU A 288 7.15 24.59 -10.50
C GLU A 288 7.77 24.47 -11.89
N ASN A 289 7.69 23.28 -12.50
CA ASN A 289 8.16 23.02 -13.86
C ASN A 289 7.15 23.48 -14.94
N GLY A 290 6.07 24.18 -14.56
CA GLY A 290 5.07 24.76 -15.46
C GLY A 290 4.15 23.75 -16.14
N ALA A 291 4.19 22.48 -15.74
CA ALA A 291 3.29 21.44 -16.25
C ALA A 291 1.87 21.57 -15.68
N PHE A 292 1.75 22.03 -14.44
CA PHE A 292 0.46 22.46 -13.86
C PHE A 292 0.43 23.97 -13.74
N VAL A 293 -0.70 24.56 -14.13
CA VAL A 293 -0.87 26.01 -14.16
C VAL A 293 -2.14 26.39 -13.41
N LEU A 294 -2.04 27.38 -12.52
CA LEU A 294 -3.17 28.02 -11.85
C LEU A 294 -3.56 29.28 -12.63
N HIS A 295 -4.81 29.35 -13.07
CA HIS A 295 -5.36 30.53 -13.73
C HIS A 295 -5.95 31.53 -12.71
N SER A 296 -6.21 32.75 -13.17
CA SER A 296 -6.76 33.83 -12.36
C SER A 296 -8.18 33.58 -11.83
N ASP A 297 -8.92 32.67 -12.47
CA ASP A 297 -10.23 32.18 -12.00
C ASP A 297 -10.10 31.04 -10.97
N GLU A 298 -8.89 30.82 -10.47
CA GLU A 298 -8.53 29.80 -9.49
C GLU A 298 -8.81 28.36 -10.01
N THR A 299 -8.80 28.14 -11.32
CA THR A 299 -8.87 26.80 -11.93
C THR A 299 -7.47 26.31 -12.33
N PHE A 300 -7.33 24.99 -12.43
CA PHE A 300 -6.05 24.34 -12.76
C PHE A 300 -6.13 23.62 -14.11
N PHE A 301 -5.05 23.71 -14.88
CA PHE A 301 -4.90 22.99 -16.15
C PHE A 301 -3.53 22.35 -16.28
N VAL A 302 -3.43 21.44 -17.25
CA VAL A 302 -2.19 20.78 -17.64
C VAL A 302 -1.64 21.47 -18.89
N ASP A 303 -0.40 21.96 -18.81
CA ASP A 303 0.37 22.38 -20.00
C ASP A 303 0.95 21.13 -20.66
N PHE A 304 0.28 20.65 -21.71
CA PHE A 304 0.69 19.46 -22.45
C PHE A 304 2.04 19.60 -23.16
N THR A 305 2.54 20.84 -23.35
CA THR A 305 3.86 21.05 -23.94
C THR A 305 4.99 20.83 -22.95
N LYS A 306 4.70 20.90 -21.64
CA LYS A 306 5.68 20.78 -20.55
C LYS A 306 5.51 19.52 -19.70
N VAL A 307 4.31 18.96 -19.63
CA VAL A 307 3.98 17.88 -18.69
C VAL A 307 4.85 16.64 -18.85
N GLU A 308 5.18 16.22 -20.08
CA GLU A 308 6.03 15.05 -20.27
C GLU A 308 7.44 15.25 -19.70
N GLY A 309 8.04 16.41 -19.96
CA GLY A 309 9.38 16.76 -19.49
C GLY A 309 9.45 16.88 -17.97
N ALA A 310 8.44 17.52 -17.36
CA ALA A 310 8.35 17.66 -15.91
C ALA A 310 8.14 16.32 -15.19
N VAL A 311 7.32 15.44 -15.79
CA VAL A 311 7.09 14.08 -15.29
C VAL A 311 8.35 13.23 -15.41
N GLU A 312 9.07 13.33 -16.54
CA GLU A 312 10.36 12.65 -16.72
C GLU A 312 11.41 13.13 -15.72
N SER A 313 11.53 14.45 -15.50
CA SER A 313 12.52 15.02 -14.58
C SER A 313 12.29 14.57 -13.14
N LEU A 314 11.02 14.60 -12.69
CA LEU A 314 10.65 14.11 -11.37
C LEU A 314 10.98 12.62 -11.20
N SER A 315 10.67 11.82 -12.21
CA SER A 315 10.89 10.38 -12.13
C SER A 315 12.35 10.02 -12.12
N ARG A 316 13.19 10.75 -12.87
CA ARG A 316 14.65 10.63 -12.79
C ARG A 316 15.15 10.93 -11.39
N GLU A 317 14.71 12.04 -10.80
CA GLU A 317 15.14 12.46 -9.46
C GLU A 317 14.84 11.37 -8.42
N ILE A 318 13.58 10.92 -8.36
CA ILE A 318 13.14 9.88 -7.42
C ILE A 318 13.91 8.57 -7.64
N LEU A 319 14.02 8.13 -8.90
CA LEU A 319 14.69 6.89 -9.26
C LEU A 319 16.17 6.91 -8.89
N THR A 320 16.87 8.01 -9.17
CA THR A 320 18.29 8.16 -8.85
C THR A 320 18.51 8.19 -7.33
N ILE A 321 17.65 8.89 -6.57
CA ILE A 321 17.71 8.89 -5.10
C ILE A 321 17.54 7.46 -4.55
N GLN A 322 16.54 6.71 -5.07
CA GLN A 322 16.26 5.34 -4.67
C GLN A 322 17.43 4.39 -5.01
N ALA A 323 17.94 4.46 -6.25
CA ALA A 323 19.02 3.60 -6.71
C ALA A 323 20.33 3.81 -5.92
N LYS A 324 20.56 5.02 -5.41
CA LYS A 324 21.70 5.35 -4.54
C LYS A 324 21.44 5.04 -3.06
N GLY A 325 20.21 4.76 -2.66
CA GLY A 325 19.82 4.66 -1.25
C GLY A 325 19.98 5.98 -0.49
N ASP A 326 19.89 7.13 -1.16
CA ASP A 326 20.21 8.45 -0.59
C ASP A 326 19.05 8.98 0.26
N LYS A 327 19.05 8.58 1.53
CA LYS A 327 18.04 9.00 2.51
C LYS A 327 18.06 10.51 2.78
N ALA A 328 19.21 11.17 2.65
CA ALA A 328 19.34 12.60 2.90
C ALA A 328 18.66 13.40 1.78
N ALA A 329 18.95 13.05 0.52
CA ALA A 329 18.30 13.63 -0.65
C ALA A 329 16.78 13.36 -0.62
N ALA A 330 16.35 12.14 -0.27
CA ALA A 330 14.93 11.82 -0.14
C ALA A 330 14.22 12.72 0.90
N LYS A 331 14.88 12.97 2.04
CA LYS A 331 14.35 13.86 3.09
C LYS A 331 14.24 15.30 2.59
N LEU A 332 15.27 15.82 1.90
CA LEU A 332 15.26 17.17 1.34
C LEU A 332 14.16 17.33 0.28
N LEU A 333 14.00 16.37 -0.63
CA LEU A 333 12.95 16.38 -1.65
C LEU A 333 11.55 16.44 -1.02
N LEU A 334 11.30 15.63 0.02
CA LEU A 334 10.03 15.65 0.75
C LEU A 334 9.82 16.94 1.55
N GLN A 335 10.86 17.51 2.14
CA GLN A 335 10.78 18.79 2.85
C GLN A 335 10.45 19.94 1.89
N GLU A 336 11.04 19.92 0.70
CA GLU A 336 10.85 20.99 -0.27
C GLU A 336 9.48 20.92 -0.93
N TYR A 337 9.08 19.73 -1.41
CA TYR A 337 7.89 19.60 -2.24
C TYR A 337 6.70 18.93 -1.54
N GLY A 338 6.91 18.20 -0.43
CA GLY A 338 5.84 17.52 0.31
C GLY A 338 5.05 18.43 1.26
N LYS A 339 4.80 19.70 0.87
CA LYS A 339 4.21 20.75 1.71
C LYS A 339 2.98 21.41 1.09
N MET A 340 2.15 22.04 1.94
CA MET A 340 0.97 22.80 1.51
C MET A 340 1.38 24.17 0.95
N THR A 341 1.55 24.25 -0.37
CA THR A 341 1.90 25.49 -1.08
C THR A 341 0.68 26.38 -1.33
N SER A 342 0.90 27.62 -1.79
CA SER A 342 -0.21 28.55 -2.09
C SER A 342 -1.20 27.99 -3.12
N PRO A 343 -0.76 27.43 -4.27
CA PRO A 343 -1.69 26.86 -5.24
C PRO A 343 -2.50 25.68 -4.66
N LEU A 344 -1.86 24.80 -3.88
CA LEU A 344 -2.58 23.71 -3.22
C LEU A 344 -3.63 24.23 -2.24
N ARG A 345 -3.32 25.27 -1.47
CA ARG A 345 -4.27 25.88 -0.53
C ARG A 345 -5.52 26.41 -1.24
N VAL A 346 -5.35 27.10 -2.37
CA VAL A 346 -6.48 27.56 -3.21
C VAL A 346 -7.38 26.39 -3.61
N ALA A 347 -6.79 25.27 -4.06
CA ALA A 347 -7.56 24.09 -4.43
C ALA A 347 -8.31 23.48 -3.23
N MET A 348 -7.66 23.36 -2.07
CA MET A 348 -8.27 22.79 -0.86
C MET A 348 -9.42 23.66 -0.35
N GLU A 349 -9.24 24.98 -0.28
CA GLU A 349 -10.28 25.92 0.16
C GLU A 349 -11.50 25.90 -0.76
N LYS A 350 -11.31 25.76 -2.08
CA LYS A 350 -12.42 25.59 -3.02
C LYS A 350 -13.20 24.29 -2.77
N LEU A 351 -12.50 23.17 -2.59
CA LEU A 351 -13.14 21.87 -2.36
C LEU A 351 -13.87 21.84 -1.02
N GLU A 352 -13.33 22.51 0.01
CA GLU A 352 -13.97 22.68 1.31
C GLU A 352 -15.24 23.53 1.20
N LYS A 353 -15.20 24.66 0.49
CA LYS A 353 -16.38 25.52 0.25
C LYS A 353 -17.52 24.78 -0.45
N VAL A 354 -17.21 23.89 -1.39
CA VAL A 354 -18.21 23.09 -2.13
C VAL A 354 -18.63 21.84 -1.34
N GLN A 355 -18.00 21.56 -0.20
CA GLN A 355 -18.30 20.40 0.67
C GLN A 355 -18.26 19.06 -0.08
N VAL A 356 -17.27 18.89 -0.96
CA VAL A 356 -17.05 17.60 -1.64
C VAL A 356 -16.64 16.55 -0.58
N PRO A 357 -17.20 15.33 -0.54
CA PRO A 357 -16.71 14.28 0.36
C PRO A 357 -15.23 13.94 0.13
N VAL A 358 -14.49 13.55 1.18
CA VAL A 358 -13.06 13.18 1.07
C VAL A 358 -12.89 11.79 0.47
N ASP A 359 -13.66 10.83 0.99
CA ASP A 359 -13.65 9.43 0.55
C ASP A 359 -15.04 8.79 0.70
N ILE A 360 -15.10 7.48 0.46
CA ILE A 360 -16.29 6.66 0.60
C ILE A 360 -16.24 5.79 1.85
N ALA A 361 -17.41 5.60 2.47
CA ALA A 361 -17.61 4.57 3.48
C ALA A 361 -18.33 3.36 2.87
N PRO A 362 -17.66 2.21 2.67
CA PRO A 362 -18.24 1.10 1.93
C PRO A 362 -19.34 0.39 2.72
N ILE A 363 -20.49 0.20 2.07
CA ILE A 363 -21.58 -0.64 2.58
C ILE A 363 -21.57 -1.97 1.81
N PHE A 364 -21.20 -3.05 2.49
CA PHE A 364 -21.01 -4.37 1.89
C PHE A 364 -22.28 -5.22 1.81
N GLY A 365 -23.33 -4.72 1.14
CA GLY A 365 -24.63 -5.40 1.07
C GLY A 365 -24.61 -6.79 0.41
N THR A 366 -23.58 -7.11 -0.37
CA THR A 366 -23.38 -8.48 -0.92
C THR A 366 -23.00 -9.47 0.18
N VAL A 367 -22.18 -9.06 1.15
CA VAL A 367 -21.79 -9.89 2.29
C VAL A 367 -22.99 -10.16 3.17
N ASP A 368 -23.79 -9.15 3.47
CA ASP A 368 -25.02 -9.31 4.25
C ASP A 368 -25.94 -10.36 3.62
N LYS A 369 -26.10 -10.36 2.29
CA LYS A 369 -26.88 -11.38 1.56
C LYS A 369 -26.25 -12.76 1.58
N LEU A 370 -24.93 -12.87 1.58
CA LEU A 370 -24.21 -14.15 1.67
C LEU A 370 -24.31 -14.74 3.07
N LEU A 371 -24.27 -13.91 4.11
CA LEU A 371 -24.38 -14.31 5.51
C LEU A 371 -25.83 -14.60 5.93
N ASN A 372 -26.82 -13.88 5.38
CA ASN A 372 -28.25 -14.03 5.70
C ASN A 372 -28.92 -15.26 5.05
N LYS A 373 -28.20 -16.12 4.32
CA LYS A 373 -28.78 -17.29 3.65
C LYS A 373 -28.91 -18.56 4.53
N ASN A 374 -28.80 -18.43 5.85
CA ASN A 374 -28.99 -19.54 6.80
C ASN A 374 -30.11 -19.26 7.84
N HIS A 375 -31.32 -18.99 7.37
CA HIS A 375 -32.54 -19.17 8.16
C HIS A 375 -33.55 -20.01 7.40
#